data_AF-A0A1G8WQV0-F1
#
_entry.id   AF-A0A1G8WQV0-F1
#
_cell.length_a   1.000
_cell.length_b   1.000
_cell.length_c   1.000
_cell.angle_alpha   90.00
_cell.angle_beta   90.00
_cell.angle_gamma   90.00
#
_symmetry.space_group_name_H-M   'P 1'
#
loop_
_entity.id
_entity.type
_entity.pdbx_description
1 polymer ?
#
loop_
_entity_poly.entity_id
_entity_poly.type
_entity_poly.pdbx_seq_one_letter_code
_entity_poly.pdbx_strand_id
1 'polypeptide(L)'
;MGGFWTHLIVALAAGVLGVLLGVLARRTSSAPPVPEEPPETTAGTRTEPRAGLEHALTEHRDAWLCELNRCEQAVHRAVRAADTVSSLPVRRGLRQVVYRMDAELPTVRTLVQLARELDAGESPVATADSTRLVALRRLQDGVVVAVSRFTELGDQLSGVVAELAAGVDQEHAQRRIAALRERFPLLPAMSAILEGRAGSGGTPETSSLVKARA
;
A
#
# COMPACT_ATOMS: atom_id res chain seq x y z
N MET A 1 -8.79 32.28 -39.10
CA MET A 1 -9.06 30.85 -38.81
C MET A 1 -7.79 30.01 -39.05
N GLY A 2 -6.77 30.10 -38.18
CA GLY A 2 -5.46 29.43 -38.40
C GLY A 2 -4.81 28.78 -37.18
N GLY A 3 -5.27 29.06 -35.96
CA GLY A 3 -4.66 28.53 -34.73
C GLY A 3 -5.09 27.10 -34.35
N PHE A 4 -6.22 26.62 -34.86
CA PHE A 4 -6.73 25.28 -34.49
C PHE A 4 -5.90 24.15 -35.13
N TRP A 5 -5.34 24.41 -36.31
CA TRP A 5 -4.55 23.43 -37.06
C TRP A 5 -3.18 23.17 -36.42
N THR A 6 -2.55 24.18 -35.81
CA THR A 6 -1.26 24.03 -35.14
C THR A 6 -1.37 23.27 -33.82
N HIS A 7 -2.45 23.47 -33.05
CA HIS A 7 -2.69 22.69 -31.82
C HIS A 7 -2.97 21.21 -32.09
N LEU A 8 -3.64 20.89 -33.20
CA LEU A 8 -3.89 19.52 -33.62
C LEU A 8 -2.57 18.78 -33.93
N ILE A 9 -1.64 19.42 -34.65
CA ILE A 9 -0.35 18.83 -35.02
C ILE A 9 0.53 18.60 -33.78
N VAL A 10 0.55 19.54 -32.83
CA VAL A 10 1.32 19.40 -31.58
C VAL A 10 0.77 18.27 -30.70
N ALA A 11 -0.55 18.14 -30.59
CA ALA A 11 -1.17 17.06 -29.83
C ALA A 11 -0.90 15.68 -30.44
N LEU A 12 -0.89 15.59 -31.78
CA LEU A 12 -0.63 14.34 -32.51
C LEU A 12 0.84 13.92 -32.40
N ALA A 13 1.78 14.86 -32.45
CA ALA A 13 3.20 14.58 -32.24
C ALA A 13 3.52 14.09 -30.82
N ALA A 14 2.90 14.68 -29.79
CA ALA A 14 3.07 14.25 -28.41
C ALA A 14 2.47 12.85 -28.14
N GLY A 15 1.34 12.53 -28.79
CA GLY A 15 0.69 11.22 -28.68
C GLY A 15 1.51 10.08 -29.29
N VAL A 16 2.12 10.29 -30.46
CA VAL A 16 2.90 9.24 -31.15
C VAL A 16 4.21 8.94 -30.42
N LEU A 17 4.85 9.94 -29.81
CA LEU A 17 6.09 9.73 -29.04
C LEU A 17 5.86 8.91 -27.76
N GLY A 18 4.73 9.12 -27.08
CA GLY A 18 4.38 8.38 -25.86
C GLY A 18 4.11 6.89 -26.12
N VAL A 19 3.49 6.56 -27.25
CA VAL A 19 3.20 5.16 -27.62
C VAL A 19 4.47 4.41 -28.02
N LEU A 20 5.41 5.06 -28.71
CA LEU A 20 6.68 4.42 -29.10
C LEU A 20 7.55 4.06 -27.89
N LEU A 21 7.63 4.95 -26.88
CA LEU A 21 8.39 4.70 -25.65
C LEU A 21 7.76 3.58 -24.79
N GLY A 22 6.42 3.50 -24.76
CA GLY A 22 5.70 2.44 -24.03
C GLY A 22 5.88 1.04 -24.63
N VAL A 23 6.00 0.93 -25.96
CA VAL A 23 6.21 -0.37 -26.64
C VAL A 23 7.65 -0.85 -26.52
N LEU A 24 8.64 0.06 -26.50
CA LEU A 24 10.05 -0.30 -26.30
C LEU A 24 10.35 -0.75 -24.86
N ALA A 25 9.71 -0.13 -23.86
CA ALA A 25 9.88 -0.53 -22.45
C ALA A 25 9.27 -1.90 -22.12
N ARG A 26 8.28 -2.38 -22.89
CA ARG A 26 7.69 -3.72 -22.71
C ARG A 26 8.49 -4.85 -23.37
N ARG A 27 9.49 -4.55 -24.21
CA ARG A 27 10.20 -5.56 -25.01
C ARG A 27 11.48 -6.12 -24.38
N THR A 28 11.89 -5.65 -23.21
CA THR A 28 13.14 -6.07 -22.53
C THR A 28 12.96 -7.12 -21.45
N SER A 29 11.77 -7.73 -21.31
CA SER A 29 11.61 -8.94 -20.51
C SER A 29 11.81 -10.18 -21.39
N SER A 30 13.03 -10.36 -21.89
CA SER A 30 13.48 -11.64 -22.48
C SER A 30 14.12 -12.48 -21.39
N ALA A 31 13.35 -13.44 -20.87
CA ALA A 31 13.90 -14.62 -20.21
C ALA A 31 14.52 -15.53 -21.29
N PRO A 32 15.73 -16.08 -21.09
CA PRO A 32 16.32 -17.02 -22.04
C PRO A 32 15.69 -18.41 -21.89
N PRO A 33 15.46 -19.15 -22.99
CA PRO A 33 14.99 -20.53 -22.94
C PRO A 33 16.12 -21.47 -22.49
N VAL A 34 15.76 -22.40 -21.61
CA VAL A 34 16.55 -23.52 -21.09
C VAL A 34 16.85 -24.52 -22.21
N PRO A 35 18.11 -24.90 -22.45
CA PRO A 35 18.47 -26.12 -23.15
C PRO A 35 18.68 -27.27 -22.15
N GLU A 36 17.97 -28.37 -22.41
CA GLU A 36 18.07 -29.67 -21.74
C GLU A 36 19.29 -30.44 -22.28
N GLU A 37 20.23 -30.85 -21.42
CA GLU A 37 21.06 -32.06 -21.65
C GLU A 37 21.79 -32.52 -20.35
N PRO A 38 21.65 -33.79 -19.92
CA PRO A 38 22.55 -34.49 -18.98
C PRO A 38 23.57 -35.36 -19.76
N PRO A 39 24.76 -35.77 -19.23
CA PRO A 39 24.91 -36.51 -17.97
C PRO A 39 26.17 -36.26 -17.10
N GLU A 40 26.04 -36.71 -15.83
CA GLU A 40 27.02 -37.31 -14.89
C GLU A 40 28.51 -36.87 -14.87
N THR A 41 29.06 -36.51 -13.69
CA THR A 41 29.79 -37.44 -12.77
C THR A 41 30.64 -36.67 -11.73
N THR A 42 30.55 -37.11 -10.46
CA THR A 42 31.56 -37.11 -9.36
C THR A 42 32.03 -35.83 -8.64
N ALA A 43 31.63 -35.80 -7.36
CA ALA A 43 32.46 -35.73 -6.15
C ALA A 43 32.97 -34.38 -5.61
N GLY A 44 32.66 -34.17 -4.32
CA GLY A 44 33.27 -33.20 -3.39
C GLY A 44 32.72 -31.80 -3.59
N THR A 45 32.03 -31.17 -2.63
CA THR A 45 32.50 -30.90 -1.27
C THR A 45 31.31 -30.37 -0.47
N ARG A 46 31.22 -30.78 0.79
CA ARG A 46 30.19 -30.43 1.77
C ARG A 46 30.52 -29.09 2.44
N THR A 47 29.91 -28.00 1.99
CA THR A 47 29.77 -26.68 2.66
C THR A 47 28.93 -25.80 1.70
N GLU A 48 27.79 -25.18 1.97
CA GLU A 48 27.09 -24.76 3.18
C GLU A 48 25.57 -24.64 2.88
N PRO A 49 24.66 -25.02 3.80
CA PRO A 49 23.24 -24.66 3.71
C PRO A 49 22.93 -23.33 4.42
N ARG A 50 23.93 -22.48 4.70
CA ARG A 50 23.77 -21.26 5.49
C ARG A 50 23.35 -20.05 4.64
N ALA A 51 23.88 -19.94 3.42
CA ALA A 51 23.57 -18.83 2.51
C ALA A 51 22.09 -18.79 2.06
N GLY A 52 21.43 -19.95 1.90
CA GLY A 52 20.02 -20.01 1.49
C GLY A 52 19.04 -19.60 2.59
N LEU A 53 19.37 -19.89 3.85
CA LEU A 53 18.57 -19.49 5.01
C LEU A 53 18.68 -17.99 5.27
N GLU A 54 19.90 -17.43 5.17
CA GLU A 54 20.14 -16.00 5.32
C GLU A 54 19.42 -15.19 4.23
N HIS A 55 19.31 -15.73 3.00
CA HIS A 55 18.54 -15.12 1.90
C HIS A 55 17.03 -15.09 2.16
N ALA A 56 16.44 -16.21 2.61
CA ALA A 56 15.01 -16.29 2.90
C ALA A 56 14.59 -15.36 4.07
N LEU A 57 15.46 -15.23 5.08
CA LEU A 57 15.24 -14.32 6.21
C LEU A 57 15.43 -12.84 5.83
N THR A 58 16.32 -12.52 4.87
CA THR A 58 16.44 -11.15 4.35
C THR A 58 15.27 -10.77 3.46
N GLU A 59 14.79 -11.69 2.62
CA GLU A 59 13.64 -11.46 1.74
C GLU A 59 12.35 -11.13 2.53
N HIS A 60 12.11 -11.83 3.65
CA HIS A 60 10.98 -11.54 4.54
C HIS A 60 11.11 -10.21 5.29
N ARG A 61 12.33 -9.87 5.73
CA ARG A 61 12.62 -8.59 6.40
C ARG A 61 12.37 -7.40 5.49
N ASP A 62 12.66 -7.54 4.20
CA ASP A 62 12.48 -6.48 3.20
C ASP A 62 11.00 -6.26 2.84
N ALA A 63 10.16 -7.30 2.92
CA ALA A 63 8.73 -7.19 2.67
C ALA A 63 8.04 -6.19 3.62
N TRP A 64 8.37 -6.23 4.91
CA TRP A 64 7.80 -5.31 5.90
C TRP A 64 8.15 -3.85 5.66
N LEU A 65 9.39 -3.59 5.24
CA LEU A 65 9.85 -2.25 4.87
C LEU A 65 9.22 -1.78 3.56
N CYS A 66 9.01 -2.68 2.61
CA CYS A 66 8.28 -2.38 1.37
C CYS A 66 6.85 -1.89 1.67
N GLU A 67 6.13 -2.56 2.57
CA GLU A 67 4.77 -2.14 2.94
C GLU A 67 4.75 -0.79 3.70
N LEU A 68 5.71 -0.55 4.61
CA LEU A 68 5.86 0.76 5.23
C LEU A 68 6.11 1.85 4.19
N ASN A 69 7.04 1.62 3.27
CA ASN A 69 7.39 2.56 2.20
C ASN A 69 6.18 2.88 1.31
N ARG A 70 5.26 1.93 1.09
CA ARG A 70 4.02 2.19 0.35
C ARG A 70 3.11 3.17 1.08
N CYS A 71 2.93 3.02 2.40
CA CYS A 71 2.17 3.97 3.21
C CYS A 71 2.80 5.37 3.18
N GLU A 72 4.12 5.47 3.38
CA GLU A 72 4.84 6.75 3.34
C GLU A 72 4.76 7.40 1.96
N GLN A 73 4.90 6.61 0.89
CA GLN A 73 4.78 7.09 -0.48
C GLN A 73 3.37 7.60 -0.79
N ALA A 74 2.32 6.96 -0.25
CA ALA A 74 0.96 7.44 -0.38
C ALA A 74 0.79 8.83 0.28
N VAL A 75 1.37 9.04 1.47
CA VAL A 75 1.38 10.37 2.13
C VAL A 75 2.13 11.39 1.27
N HIS A 76 3.33 11.07 0.80
CA HIS A 76 4.12 11.97 -0.03
C HIS A 76 3.42 12.37 -1.34
N ARG A 77 2.75 11.42 -2.00
CA ARG A 77 1.93 11.71 -3.18
C ARG A 77 0.76 12.64 -2.84
N ALA A 78 0.08 12.39 -1.71
CA ALA A 78 -1.03 13.21 -1.25
C ALA A 78 -0.59 14.66 -0.89
N VAL A 79 0.58 14.83 -0.26
CA VAL A 79 1.19 16.16 -0.02
C VAL A 79 1.36 16.90 -1.34
N ARG A 80 2.03 16.27 -2.32
CA ARG A 80 2.31 16.89 -3.62
C ARG A 80 1.01 17.24 -4.36
N ALA A 81 0.02 16.36 -4.33
CA ALA A 81 -1.28 16.62 -4.94
C ALA A 81 -2.01 17.79 -4.28
N ALA A 82 -2.02 17.88 -2.94
CA ALA A 82 -2.64 19.00 -2.24
C ALA A 82 -1.96 20.35 -2.59
N ASP A 83 -0.65 20.34 -2.80
CA ASP A 83 0.13 21.54 -3.10
C ASP A 83 -0.08 22.10 -4.51
N THR A 84 -0.59 21.30 -5.46
CA THR A 84 -0.92 21.80 -6.81
C THR A 84 -2.22 22.62 -6.85
N VAL A 85 -3.06 22.54 -5.83
CA VAL A 85 -4.35 23.24 -5.79
C VAL A 85 -4.15 24.74 -5.56
N SER A 86 -4.59 25.56 -6.51
CA SER A 86 -4.46 27.03 -6.44
C SER A 86 -5.35 27.65 -5.35
N SER A 87 -6.59 27.16 -5.22
CA SER A 87 -7.56 27.63 -4.23
C SER A 87 -7.08 27.38 -2.81
N LEU A 88 -6.79 28.46 -2.09
CA LEU A 88 -6.27 28.44 -0.73
C LEU A 88 -7.20 27.75 0.30
N PRO A 89 -8.53 27.96 0.34
CA PRO A 89 -9.40 27.24 1.28
C PRO A 89 -9.39 25.73 1.02
N VAL A 90 -9.46 25.32 -0.25
CA VAL A 90 -9.47 23.91 -0.64
C VAL A 90 -8.12 23.25 -0.32
N ARG A 91 -7.00 23.90 -0.68
CA ARG A 91 -5.65 23.46 -0.35
C ARG A 91 -5.46 23.27 1.16
N ARG A 92 -5.94 24.21 1.99
CA ARG A 92 -5.90 24.06 3.46
C ARG A 92 -6.69 22.84 3.93
N GLY A 93 -7.89 22.62 3.39
CA GLY A 93 -8.69 21.44 3.70
C GLY A 93 -7.99 20.12 3.37
N LEU A 94 -7.40 20.03 2.17
CA LEU A 94 -6.62 18.85 1.75
C LEU A 94 -5.38 18.64 2.63
N ARG A 95 -4.64 19.72 2.94
CA ARG A 95 -3.48 19.63 3.84
C ARG A 95 -3.85 19.14 5.25
N GLN A 96 -5.04 19.46 5.76
CA GLN A 96 -5.51 18.91 7.04
C GLN A 96 -5.75 17.39 6.97
N VAL A 97 -6.27 16.89 5.84
CA VAL A 97 -6.41 15.43 5.60
C VAL A 97 -5.03 14.78 5.55
N VAL A 98 -4.10 15.36 4.79
CA VAL A 98 -2.72 14.86 4.67
C VAL A 98 -1.99 14.86 6.02
N TYR A 99 -2.15 15.93 6.82
CA TYR A 99 -1.56 16.00 8.15
C TYR A 99 -2.06 14.88 9.07
N ARG A 100 -3.36 14.55 9.01
CA ARG A 100 -3.91 13.42 9.77
C ARG A 100 -3.40 12.07 9.25
N MET A 101 -3.23 11.94 7.94
CA MET A 101 -2.65 10.74 7.32
C MET A 101 -1.20 10.54 7.77
N ASP A 102 -0.39 11.59 7.78
CA ASP A 102 0.99 11.58 8.28
C ASP A 102 1.07 11.24 9.77
N ALA A 103 0.15 11.76 10.58
CA ALA A 103 0.07 11.48 12.02
C ALA A 103 -0.22 10.00 12.35
N GLU A 104 -0.75 9.22 11.40
CA GLU A 104 -1.00 7.78 11.56
C GLU A 104 0.23 6.92 11.19
N LEU A 105 1.23 7.48 10.48
CA LEU A 105 2.44 6.73 10.08
C LEU A 105 3.25 6.17 11.26
N PRO A 106 3.44 6.86 12.40
CA PRO A 106 4.13 6.29 13.56
C PRO A 106 3.51 4.96 14.04
N THR A 107 2.19 4.82 13.95
CA THR A 107 1.48 3.56 14.27
C THR A 107 1.87 2.45 13.31
N VAL A 108 1.93 2.73 12.00
CA VAL A 108 2.38 1.76 10.98
C VAL A 108 3.85 1.38 11.20
N ARG A 109 4.73 2.35 11.47
CA ARG A 109 6.14 2.09 11.79
C ARG A 109 6.29 1.16 12.98
N THR A 110 5.47 1.37 14.02
CA THR A 110 5.43 0.51 15.21
C THR A 110 4.98 -0.91 14.87
N LEU A 111 3.91 -1.08 14.09
CA LEU A 111 3.46 -2.41 13.64
C LEU A 111 4.54 -3.16 12.86
N VAL A 112 5.18 -2.47 11.92
CA VAL A 112 6.25 -3.02 11.10
C VAL A 112 7.49 -3.37 11.93
N GLN A 113 7.85 -2.54 12.91
CA GLN A 113 8.94 -2.84 13.82
C GLN A 113 8.63 -4.08 14.68
N LEU A 114 7.45 -4.15 15.28
CA LEU A 114 7.01 -5.31 16.06
C LEU A 114 7.01 -6.59 15.21
N ALA A 115 6.50 -6.52 13.98
CA ALA A 115 6.50 -7.64 13.06
C ALA A 115 7.93 -8.12 12.76
N ARG A 116 8.86 -7.20 12.50
CA ARG A 116 10.27 -7.52 12.25
C ARG A 116 10.97 -8.11 13.46
N GLU A 117 10.70 -7.62 14.66
CA GLU A 117 11.25 -8.18 15.91
C GLU A 117 10.71 -9.59 16.17
N LEU A 118 9.41 -9.80 15.94
CA LEU A 118 8.77 -11.11 16.02
C LEU A 118 9.24 -12.07 14.92
N ASP A 119 9.63 -11.59 13.74
CA ASP A 119 10.11 -12.43 12.64
C ASP A 119 11.58 -12.84 12.87
N ALA A 120 12.41 -11.91 13.38
CA ALA A 120 13.83 -12.14 13.63
C ALA A 120 14.15 -13.06 14.83
N GLY A 121 13.18 -13.35 15.70
CA GLY A 121 13.41 -14.20 16.88
C GLY A 121 13.66 -15.67 16.52
N GLU A 122 14.86 -16.07 16.13
CA GLU A 122 15.18 -17.50 15.96
C GLU A 122 15.12 -18.21 17.33
N SER A 123 14.02 -18.92 17.63
CA SER A 123 14.04 -19.94 18.67
C SER A 123 14.32 -21.28 17.98
N PRO A 124 15.46 -21.94 18.26
CA PRO A 124 15.90 -23.17 17.58
C PRO A 124 15.06 -24.41 17.95
N VAL A 125 13.95 -24.25 18.68
CA VAL A 125 13.05 -25.34 19.00
C VAL A 125 12.04 -25.48 17.88
N ALA A 126 12.09 -26.62 17.18
CA ALA A 126 11.33 -27.01 15.98
C ALA A 126 9.79 -27.02 16.12
N THR A 127 9.26 -26.44 17.18
CA THR A 127 7.86 -26.06 17.31
C THR A 127 7.82 -24.55 17.27
N ALA A 128 7.66 -23.99 16.06
CA ALA A 128 7.23 -22.61 15.92
C ALA A 128 6.03 -22.41 16.84
N ASP A 129 6.24 -21.66 17.92
CA ASP A 129 5.25 -21.48 18.97
C ASP A 129 3.97 -20.94 18.30
N SER A 130 2.88 -21.72 18.31
CA SER A 130 1.67 -21.44 17.53
C SER A 130 1.15 -20.02 17.79
N THR A 131 1.38 -19.53 19.00
CA THR A 131 1.09 -18.17 19.44
C THR A 131 1.86 -17.10 18.65
N ARG A 132 3.15 -17.33 18.35
CA ARG A 132 3.98 -16.39 17.57
C ARG A 132 3.52 -16.30 16.12
N LEU A 133 3.19 -17.43 15.49
CA LEU A 133 2.66 -17.45 14.13
C LEU A 133 1.32 -16.71 14.04
N VAL A 134 0.45 -16.90 15.04
CA VAL A 134 -0.81 -16.14 15.14
C VAL A 134 -0.55 -14.65 15.31
N ALA A 135 0.40 -14.24 16.16
CA ALA A 135 0.76 -12.83 16.34
C ALA A 135 1.33 -12.21 15.05
N LEU A 136 2.26 -12.89 14.38
CA LEU A 136 2.81 -12.44 13.09
C LEU A 136 1.72 -12.27 12.03
N ARG A 137 0.79 -13.22 11.94
CA ARG A 137 -0.33 -13.13 11.00
C ARG A 137 -1.24 -11.93 11.30
N ARG A 138 -1.56 -11.68 12.57
CA ARG A 138 -2.34 -10.50 12.98
C ARG A 138 -1.65 -9.19 12.63
N LEU A 139 -0.33 -9.12 12.83
CA LEU A 139 0.46 -7.95 12.43
C LEU A 139 0.50 -7.79 10.91
N GLN A 140 0.63 -8.89 10.16
CA GLN A 140 0.56 -8.90 8.70
C GLN A 140 -0.77 -8.34 8.22
N ASP A 141 -1.88 -8.87 8.73
CA ASP A 141 -3.23 -8.41 8.40
C ASP A 141 -3.40 -6.92 8.75
N GLY A 142 -2.89 -6.49 9.91
CA GLY A 142 -2.89 -5.08 10.33
C GLY A 142 -2.13 -4.17 9.37
N VAL A 143 -0.94 -4.57 8.92
CA VAL A 143 -0.12 -3.82 7.95
C VAL A 143 -0.77 -3.80 6.57
N VAL A 144 -1.36 -4.92 6.11
CA VAL A 144 -2.08 -4.96 4.83
C VAL A 144 -3.30 -4.01 4.85
N VAL A 145 -4.06 -4.01 5.95
CA VAL A 145 -5.15 -3.04 6.15
C VAL A 145 -4.61 -1.61 6.14
N ALA A 146 -3.48 -1.34 6.81
CA ALA A 146 -2.83 -0.04 6.78
C ALA A 146 -2.54 0.41 5.36
N VAL A 147 -1.83 -0.42 4.59
CA VAL A 147 -1.45 -0.11 3.20
C VAL A 147 -2.67 0.18 2.36
N SER A 148 -3.70 -0.68 2.43
CA SER A 148 -4.94 -0.48 1.67
C SER A 148 -5.64 0.83 2.03
N ARG A 149 -5.72 1.19 3.30
CA ARG A 149 -6.40 2.43 3.74
C ARG A 149 -5.61 3.69 3.36
N PHE A 150 -4.29 3.65 3.48
CA PHE A 150 -3.42 4.76 3.10
C PHE A 150 -3.44 4.99 1.57
N THR A 151 -3.36 3.93 0.77
CA THR A 151 -3.42 4.05 -0.69
C THR A 151 -4.80 4.51 -1.14
N GLU A 152 -5.89 3.91 -0.63
CA GLU A 152 -7.26 4.31 -0.96
C GLU A 152 -7.52 5.79 -0.63
N LEU A 153 -7.11 6.26 0.56
CA LEU A 153 -7.28 7.65 0.92
C LEU A 153 -6.44 8.59 0.03
N GLY A 154 -5.19 8.21 -0.27
CA GLY A 154 -4.31 8.97 -1.17
C GLY A 154 -4.87 9.08 -2.58
N ASP A 155 -5.45 8.00 -3.11
CA ASP A 155 -6.07 7.98 -4.43
C ASP A 155 -7.33 8.84 -4.47
N GLN A 156 -8.17 8.78 -3.43
CA GLN A 156 -9.36 9.63 -3.35
C GLN A 156 -9.02 11.12 -3.21
N LEU A 157 -7.99 11.44 -2.42
CA LEU A 157 -7.49 12.81 -2.33
C LEU A 157 -7.02 13.32 -3.69
N SER A 158 -6.24 12.49 -4.40
CA SER A 158 -5.79 12.80 -5.76
C SER A 158 -6.96 12.96 -6.75
N GLY A 159 -8.02 12.17 -6.57
CA GLY A 159 -9.27 12.31 -7.31
C GLY A 159 -9.93 13.68 -7.12
N VAL A 160 -10.01 14.18 -5.88
CA VAL A 160 -10.53 15.54 -5.60
C VAL A 160 -9.69 16.60 -6.29
N VAL A 161 -8.37 16.46 -6.31
CA VAL A 161 -7.46 17.39 -7.01
C VAL A 161 -7.68 17.34 -8.52
N ALA A 162 -7.87 16.15 -9.09
CA ALA A 162 -8.16 15.98 -10.51
C ALA A 162 -9.52 16.59 -10.91
N GLU A 163 -10.55 16.41 -10.09
CA GLU A 163 -11.87 17.04 -10.27
C GLU A 163 -11.77 18.57 -10.29
N LEU A 164 -11.02 19.15 -9.35
CA LEU A 164 -10.76 20.59 -9.31
C LEU A 164 -10.02 21.08 -10.56
N ALA A 165 -9.04 20.32 -11.03
CA ALA A 165 -8.31 20.64 -12.26
C ALA A 165 -9.22 20.57 -13.51
N ALA A 166 -10.25 19.74 -13.48
CA ALA A 166 -11.28 19.66 -14.51
C ALA A 166 -12.35 20.78 -14.41
N GLY A 167 -12.24 21.69 -13.45
CA GLY A 167 -13.17 22.82 -13.27
C GLY A 167 -14.41 22.51 -12.44
N VAL A 168 -14.41 21.40 -11.68
CA VAL A 168 -15.47 21.12 -10.70
C VAL A 168 -15.50 22.21 -9.62
N ASP A 169 -16.71 22.54 -9.16
CA ASP A 169 -16.94 23.62 -8.20
C ASP A 169 -16.29 23.36 -6.82
N GLN A 170 -15.91 24.45 -6.15
CA GLN A 170 -15.23 24.44 -4.86
C GLN A 170 -16.12 23.88 -3.74
N GLU A 171 -17.44 24.11 -3.75
CA GLU A 171 -18.33 23.58 -2.71
C GLU A 171 -18.41 22.05 -2.79
N HIS A 172 -18.38 21.49 -4.00
CA HIS A 172 -18.29 20.05 -4.20
C HIS A 172 -16.99 19.49 -3.62
N ALA A 173 -15.86 20.12 -3.95
CA ALA A 173 -14.56 19.72 -3.42
C ALA A 173 -14.49 19.82 -1.89
N GLN A 174 -15.09 20.86 -1.28
CA GLN A 174 -15.15 20.98 0.18
C GLN A 174 -15.98 19.87 0.83
N ARG A 175 -17.12 19.48 0.23
CA ARG A 175 -17.91 18.32 0.69
C ARG A 175 -17.12 17.01 0.59
N ARG A 176 -16.41 16.81 -0.52
CA ARG A 176 -15.51 15.66 -0.72
C ARG A 176 -14.41 15.63 0.34
N ILE A 177 -13.79 16.77 0.63
CA ILE A 177 -12.76 16.90 1.68
C ILE A 177 -13.34 16.57 3.05
N ALA A 178 -14.55 17.05 3.37
CA ALA A 178 -15.22 16.70 4.62
C ALA A 178 -15.40 15.17 4.71
N ALA A 179 -15.88 14.52 3.65
CA ALA A 179 -16.01 13.06 3.61
C ALA A 179 -14.67 12.32 3.78
N LEU A 180 -13.56 12.85 3.26
CA LEU A 180 -12.22 12.29 3.51
C LEU A 180 -11.82 12.39 4.99
N ARG A 181 -12.21 13.47 5.67
CA ARG A 181 -11.88 13.68 7.10
C ARG A 181 -12.62 12.72 8.02
N GLU A 182 -13.83 12.30 7.64
CA GLU A 182 -14.63 11.34 8.40
C GLU A 182 -14.10 9.91 8.32
N ARG A 183 -13.12 9.64 7.45
CA ARG A 183 -12.47 8.32 7.34
C ARG A 183 -11.40 8.06 8.40
N PHE A 184 -11.09 9.04 9.24
CA PHE A 184 -10.12 8.89 10.31
C PHE A 184 -10.79 8.39 11.60
N PRO A 185 -10.10 7.55 12.39
CA PRO A 185 -8.73 7.03 12.19
C PRO A 185 -8.65 5.99 11.06
N LEU A 186 -7.52 5.96 10.34
CA LEU A 186 -7.31 5.00 9.23
C LEU A 186 -7.03 3.58 9.73
N LEU A 187 -6.45 3.50 10.92
CA LEU A 187 -6.07 2.25 11.56
C LEU A 187 -6.99 1.99 12.75
N PRO A 188 -7.42 0.74 12.95
CA PRO A 188 -7.95 0.32 14.23
C PRO A 188 -6.92 0.58 15.34
N ALA A 189 -7.40 0.69 16.58
CA ALA A 189 -6.51 0.76 17.73
C ALA A 189 -5.52 -0.41 17.74
N MET A 190 -4.27 -0.17 18.15
CA MET A 190 -3.22 -1.19 18.19
C MET A 190 -3.66 -2.46 18.92
N SER A 191 -4.38 -2.32 20.04
CA SER A 191 -4.95 -3.45 20.79
C SER A 191 -5.89 -4.31 19.93
N ALA A 192 -6.77 -3.69 19.12
CA ALA A 192 -7.68 -4.40 18.23
C ALA A 192 -6.94 -5.15 17.12
N ILE A 193 -5.81 -4.62 16.64
CA ILE A 193 -4.93 -5.30 15.67
C ILE A 193 -4.27 -6.51 16.32
N LEU A 194 -3.68 -6.35 17.50
CA LEU A 194 -3.02 -7.43 18.25
C LEU A 194 -3.99 -8.54 18.70
N GLU A 195 -5.27 -8.20 18.93
CA GLU A 195 -6.35 -9.15 19.18
C GLU A 195 -6.83 -9.88 17.91
N GLY A 196 -6.49 -9.39 16.71
CA GLY A 196 -6.98 -9.91 15.43
C GLY A 196 -8.41 -9.45 15.07
N ARG A 197 -8.95 -8.44 15.74
CA ARG A 197 -10.29 -7.88 15.46
C ARG A 197 -10.28 -6.87 14.29
N ALA A 198 -9.11 -6.43 13.86
CA ALA A 198 -8.93 -5.40 12.83
C ALA A 198 -9.59 -5.69 11.46
N GLY A 199 -9.86 -6.95 11.12
CA GLY A 199 -10.53 -7.36 9.88
C GLY A 199 -12.03 -7.67 10.00
N SER A 200 -12.62 -7.67 11.20
CA SER A 200 -13.97 -8.18 11.45
C SER A 200 -15.06 -7.09 11.53
N GLY A 201 -14.81 -5.92 10.98
CA GLY A 201 -15.79 -4.82 10.94
C GLY A 201 -16.78 -4.99 9.81
N GLY A 202 -17.71 -5.95 9.91
CA GLY A 202 -18.63 -6.21 8.79
C GLY A 202 -19.76 -7.22 8.97
N THR A 203 -20.38 -7.32 10.15
CA THR A 203 -21.82 -7.64 10.32
C THR A 203 -22.16 -7.62 11.82
N PRO A 204 -23.14 -6.82 12.29
CA PRO A 204 -23.77 -7.10 13.57
C PRO A 204 -24.53 -8.41 13.40
N GLU A 205 -24.06 -9.50 14.03
CA GLU A 205 -24.90 -10.65 14.30
C GLU A 205 -26.10 -10.13 15.11
N THR A 206 -27.24 -10.03 14.45
CA THR A 206 -28.54 -9.93 15.10
C THR A 206 -28.74 -11.21 15.89
N SER A 207 -28.27 -11.20 17.14
CA SER A 207 -28.65 -12.18 18.15
C SER A 207 -30.13 -11.95 18.46
N SER A 208 -31.01 -12.51 17.60
CA SER A 208 -32.42 -12.67 17.88
C SER A 208 -32.56 -13.75 18.95
N LEU A 209 -32.41 -13.31 20.19
CA LEU A 209 -32.74 -14.09 21.35
C LEU A 209 -34.25 -14.36 21.30
N VAL A 210 -34.59 -15.56 20.82
CA VAL A 210 -35.94 -16.13 20.80
C VAL A 210 -36.47 -16.10 22.24
N LYS A 211 -37.39 -15.17 22.47
CA LYS A 211 -38.21 -15.14 23.67
C LYS A 211 -39.19 -16.31 23.59
N ALA A 212 -38.82 -17.43 24.21
CA ALA A 212 -39.71 -18.55 24.43
C ALA A 212 -40.94 -18.06 25.21
N ARG A 213 -42.11 -18.24 24.60
CA ARG A 213 -43.42 -18.08 25.23
C ARG A 213 -44.28 -19.26 24.79
N ALA A 214 -44.32 -20.29 25.62
CA ALA A 214 -45.40 -21.25 25.75
C ALA A 214 -45.25 -21.91 27.11
#